data_AF-A0A2G2G9Q2-F1
#
_entry.id   AF-A0A2G2G9Q2-F1
#
_cell.length_a   1.000
_cell.length_b   1.000
_cell.length_c   1.000
_cell.angle_alpha   90.00
_cell.angle_beta   90.00
_cell.angle_gamma   90.00
#
_symmetry.space_group_name_H-M   'P 1'
#
loop_
_entity.id
_entity.type
_entity.pdbx_description
1 polymer ?
#
loop_
_entity_poly.entity_id
_entity_poly.type
_entity_poly.pdbx_seq_one_letter_code
_entity_poly.pdbx_strand_id
1 'polypeptide(L)' 'MQKSQITPDELKYIAWILVDRHGDKAFDLAGHAIAEMRECGDNRRTDAWLALQSVIGDALGGQISRAKPLTLH' A
#
# COMPACT_ATOMS: atom_id res chain seq x y z
N MET A 1 -14.58 -6.74 18.70
CA MET A 1 -14.50 -6.12 17.35
C MET A 1 -13.04 -5.91 17.02
N GLN A 2 -12.43 -6.80 16.23
CA GLN A 2 -11.03 -6.66 15.82
C GLN A 2 -10.95 -5.48 14.85
N LYS A 3 -10.40 -4.36 15.28
CA LYS A 3 -9.96 -3.31 14.36
C LYS A 3 -8.79 -3.95 13.60
N SER A 4 -9.01 -4.41 12.38
CA SER A 4 -7.92 -4.81 11.47
C SER A 4 -7.07 -3.59 11.19
N GLN A 5 -6.18 -3.25 12.12
CA GLN A 5 -5.14 -2.27 11.91
C GLN A 5 -4.10 -3.00 11.06
N ILE A 6 -4.12 -2.73 9.76
CA ILE A 6 -3.05 -3.18 8.87
C ILE A 6 -1.76 -2.65 9.49
N THR A 7 -0.86 -3.56 9.88
CA THR A 7 0.42 -3.17 10.45
C THR A 7 1.28 -2.51 9.38
N PRO A 8 2.22 -1.62 9.73
CA PRO A 8 3.14 -1.04 8.76
C PRO A 8 3.94 -2.09 7.97
N ASP A 9 4.24 -3.25 8.56
CA ASP A 9 4.89 -4.37 7.87
C ASP A 9 3.96 -5.07 6.86
N GLU A 10 2.68 -5.26 7.18
CA GLU A 10 1.69 -5.74 6.20
C GLU A 10 1.54 -4.74 5.04
N LEU A 11 1.55 -3.44 5.33
CA LEU A 11 1.46 -2.40 4.31
C LEU A 11 2.66 -2.44 3.36
N LYS A 12 3.87 -2.63 3.89
CA LYS A 12 5.10 -2.84 3.11
C LYS A 12 5.05 -4.12 2.28
N TYR A 13 4.54 -5.20 2.85
CA TYR A 13 4.39 -6.47 2.14
C TYR A 13 3.44 -6.34 0.95
N ILE A 14 2.27 -5.71 1.15
CA ILE A 14 1.28 -5.44 0.10
C ILE A 14 1.86 -4.52 -0.98
N ALA A 15 2.51 -3.43 -0.59
CA ALA A 15 3.18 -2.52 -1.52
C ALA A 15 4.23 -3.25 -2.37
N TRP A 16 5.01 -4.13 -1.75
CA TRP A 16 6.03 -4.90 -2.44
C TRP A 16 5.43 -5.90 -3.44
N ILE A 17 4.33 -6.59 -3.09
CA ILE A 17 3.60 -7.46 -4.04
C ILE A 17 3.08 -6.66 -5.23
N LEU A 18 2.55 -5.46 -4.99
CA LEU A 18 2.04 -4.60 -6.07
C LEU A 18 3.19 -4.16 -6.99
N VAL A 19 4.32 -3.73 -6.44
CA VAL A 19 5.51 -3.34 -7.20
C VAL A 19 6.13 -4.53 -7.94
N ASP A 20 6.21 -5.71 -7.33
CA ASP A 20 6.73 -6.92 -7.97
C ASP A 20 5.86 -7.35 -9.17
N ARG A 21 4.53 -7.24 -9.03
CA ARG A 21 3.57 -7.65 -10.06
C ARG A 21 3.34 -6.61 -11.16
N HIS A 22 3.30 -5.33 -10.80
CA HIS A 22 2.89 -4.24 -11.69
C HIS A 22 4.02 -3.24 -11.99
N GLY A 23 5.15 -3.32 -11.28
CA GLY A 23 6.26 -2.38 -11.41
C GLY A 23 5.82 -0.95 -11.11
N ASP A 24 6.28 -0.03 -11.95
CA ASP A 24 5.96 1.40 -11.89
C ASP A 24 4.45 1.70 -11.93
N LYS A 25 3.66 0.83 -12.58
CA LYS A 25 2.20 0.98 -12.67
C LYS A 25 1.50 0.82 -11.32
N ALA A 26 2.15 0.21 -10.32
CA ALA A 26 1.58 0.04 -8.99
C ALA A 26 1.24 1.39 -8.34
N PHE A 27 2.08 2.40 -8.57
CA PHE A 27 1.89 3.74 -8.01
C PHE A 27 0.67 4.41 -8.65
N ASP A 28 0.59 4.37 -9.98
CA ASP A 28 -0.51 4.95 -10.75
C ASP A 28 -1.86 4.27 -10.45
N LEU A 29 -1.84 2.94 -10.22
CA LEU A 29 -3.02 2.16 -9.84
C LEU A 29 -3.52 2.56 -8.45
N ALA A 30 -2.61 2.75 -7.49
CA ALA A 30 -2.97 3.22 -6.15
C ALA A 30 -3.54 4.64 -6.20
N GLY A 31 -2.96 5.52 -7.02
CA GLY A 31 -3.47 6.88 -7.26
C GLY A 31 -4.90 6.89 -7.82
N HIS A 32 -5.18 6.06 -8.83
CA HIS A 32 -6.54 5.89 -9.38
C HIS A 32 -7.54 5.39 -8.32
N ALA A 33 -7.15 4.38 -7.54
CA ALA A 33 -8.02 3.84 -6.49
C ALA A 33 -8.34 4.88 -5.40
N ILE A 34 -7.38 5.77 -5.07
CA ILE A 34 -7.58 6.88 -4.14
C ILE A 34 -8.57 7.90 -4.68
N ALA A 35 -8.46 8.25 -5.97
CA ALA A 35 -9.37 9.19 -6.62
C ALA A 35 -10.81 8.66 -6.57
N GLU A 36 -11.02 7.41 -6.96
CA GLU A 36 -12.34 6.76 -6.94
C GLU A 36 -12.93 6.69 -5.51
N MET A 37 -12.11 6.38 -4.50
CA MET A 37 -12.57 6.32 -3.11
C MET A 37 -12.90 7.69 -2.54
N ARG A 38 -12.17 8.72 -2.94
CA ARG A 38 -12.48 10.10 -2.57
C ARG A 38 -13.81 10.55 -3.20
N GLU A 39 -14.08 10.17 -4.43
CA GLU A 39 -15.37 10.42 -5.09
C GLU A 39 -16.54 9.68 -4.40
N CYS A 40 -16.28 8.48 -3.88
CA CYS A 40 -17.25 7.71 -3.09
C CYS A 40 -17.48 8.26 -1.66
N GLY A 41 -16.58 9.14 -1.17
CA GLY A 41 -16.63 9.68 0.19
C GLY A 41 -16.14 8.74 1.28
N ASP A 42 -15.45 7.65 0.93
CA ASP A 42 -14.90 6.69 1.89
C ASP A 42 -13.54 7.16 2.42
N ASN A 43 -13.58 8.14 3.33
CA ASN A 43 -12.39 8.78 3.90
C ASN A 43 -11.47 7.80 4.64
N ARG A 44 -12.03 6.75 5.25
CA ARG A 44 -11.26 5.79 6.03
C ARG A 44 -10.41 4.89 5.14
N ARG A 45 -10.96 4.43 4.01
CA ARG A 45 -10.17 3.70 3.01
C ARG A 45 -9.16 4.61 2.34
N THR A 46 -9.56 5.84 2.01
CA THR A 46 -8.68 6.83 1.39
C THR A 46 -7.37 7.00 2.17
N ASP A 47 -7.45 7.11 3.50
CA ASP A 47 -6.27 7.24 4.36
C ASP A 47 -5.33 6.02 4.30
N ALA A 48 -5.92 4.81 4.32
CA ALA A 48 -5.15 3.57 4.19
C ALA A 48 -4.48 3.43 2.81
N TRP A 49 -5.15 3.86 1.74
CA TRP A 49 -4.60 3.85 0.39
C TRP A 49 -3.53 4.92 0.18
N LEU A 50 -3.67 6.10 0.80
CA LEU A 50 -2.63 7.13 0.82
C LEU A 50 -1.35 6.61 1.47
N ALA A 51 -1.49 5.93 2.62
CA ALA A 51 -0.35 5.28 3.26
C ALA A 51 0.29 4.22 2.34
N LEU A 52 -0.53 3.42 1.66
CA LEU A 52 -0.04 2.38 0.75
C LEU A 52 0.72 2.97 -0.45
N GLN A 53 0.18 4.02 -1.08
CA GLN A 53 0.83 4.72 -2.20
C GLN A 53 2.19 5.31 -1.79
N SER A 54 2.29 5.88 -0.59
CA SER A 54 3.58 6.37 -0.07
C SER A 54 4.62 5.24 0.01
N VAL A 55 4.22 4.09 0.55
CA VAL A 55 5.12 2.93 0.71
C VAL A 55 5.47 2.30 -0.64
N ILE A 56 4.57 2.32 -1.62
CA ILE A 56 4.87 1.92 -3.00
C ILE A 56 5.92 2.84 -3.62
N GLY A 57 5.80 4.15 -3.44
CA GLY A 57 6.78 5.13 -3.91
C GLY A 57 8.17 4.91 -3.31
N ASP A 58 8.24 4.70 -1.99
CA ASP A 58 9.48 4.34 -1.30
C ASP A 58 10.07 3.00 -1.80
N ALA A 59 9.23 2.01 -2.12
CA ALA A 59 9.67 0.72 -2.66
C ALA A 59 10.22 0.84 -4.08
N LEU A 60 9.57 1.63 -4.95
CA LEU A 60 10.03 1.94 -6.30
C LEU A 60 11.33 2.77 -6.29
N GLY A 61 11.44 3.71 -5.36
CA GLY A 61 12.64 4.52 -5.15
C GLY A 61 13.82 3.77 -4.53
N GLY A 62 13.66 2.47 -4.21
CA GLY A 62 14.70 1.65 -3.59
C GLY A 62 15.03 2.02 -2.15
N GLN A 63 14.18 2.84 -1.50
CA GLN A 63 14.34 3.25 -0.10
C GLN A 63 13.88 2.15 0.87
N ILE A 64 13.02 1.22 0.43
CA ILE A 64 12.60 0.05 1.23
C ILE A 64 13.35 -1.20 0.76
N SER A 65 14.22 -1.73 1.63
CA SER A 65 14.76 -3.08 1.48
C SER A 65 13.62 -4.10 1.52
N ARG A 66 13.61 -5.06 0.57
CA ARG A 66 12.65 -6.20 0.48
C ARG A 66 12.12 -6.55 1.87
N ALA A 67 10.85 -6.25 2.13
CA ALA A 67 10.24 -6.55 3.41
C ALA A 67 10.47 -8.04 3.69
N LYS A 68 11.14 -8.34 4.79
CA LYS A 68 11.42 -9.72 5.21
C LYS A 68 10.07 -10.43 5.28
N PRO A 69 9.92 -11.68 4.79
CA PRO A 69 8.65 -12.39 4.87
C PRO A 69 8.15 -12.34 6.31
N LEU A 70 6.94 -11.82 6.50
CA LEU A 70 6.24 -11.83 7.77
C LEU A 70 6.13 -13.27 8.25
N THR A 71 6.97 -13.66 9.21
CA THR A 71 6.79 -14.94 9.90
C THR A 71 5.56 -14.79 10.79
N LEU A 72 4.40 -15.24 10.30
CA LEU A 72 3.21 -15.46 11.12
C LEU A 72 3.57 -16.50 12.19
N HIS A 73 3.55 -16.10 13.46
CA HIS A 73 3.72 -16.97 14.62
C HIS A 73 2.36 -17.21 15.28
#